data_AF-A0A669QDY7-F1
#
_entry.id   AF-A0A669QDY7-F1
#
_cell.length_a   1.000
_cell.length_b   1.000
_cell.length_c   1.000
_cell.angle_alpha   90.00
_cell.angle_beta   90.00
_cell.angle_gamma   90.00
#
_symmetry.space_group_name_H-M   'P 1'
#
loop_
_entity.id
_entity.type
_entity.pdbx_description
1 polymer ?
#
loop_
_entity_poly.entity_id
_entity_poly.type
_entity_poly.pdbx_seq_one_letter_code
_entity_poly.pdbx_strand_id
1 'polypeptide(L)'
;MPVKRQQRAAGPVSAEDELLLLQGHALAEEEAAKRKMEMLSRFLKDKLAQEQRSAALNLHKLHSQWRAVLREAKAQELHQDVAILSQTFARVMDSKDGVIESLVTDLEEAEAQHKRALSGHLQNVDRLLQLQRCRLRCMEEGCSAQLEDLQEEFEAERRSILEQHQRELRYLQDVAVAVEQNHAREEHEATLNFQSTRDEIKNKSLQEKQYTRLQLSGKLEGLWEQFQHAMQCYAEATEHRKLSFEALKVKDEKSSQEIEVQEKKLQKLQDAVLAAKARLAAHLHECEEQNQRMREQKEAALGQLQQLKSEMSRAQAKAHRSLAELTAQSGAALKALGKIVGKAERVLRLAELCRRMESEEEKVLPFYPSSLAEGEQDDAQRVLREAPTEPLAQTVQDYVGLERFWQRFNKVKLEELAVGQQRAALTHSNRRLRALLRRYLDGLTVNPDVMSKPNALLDVSNKSCTPRNCPQRSRDAPQPRSPPEQQGAAGPSVGLGAECQSQEVP
;
A
#
# COMPACT_ATOMS: atom_id res chain seq x y z
N MET A 1 117.85 101.16 52.48
CA MET A 1 118.93 101.21 53.48
C MET A 1 119.01 99.85 54.15
N PRO A 2 120.21 99.30 54.36
CA PRO A 2 121.24 99.10 53.33
C PRO A 2 121.90 97.69 53.52
N VAL A 3 122.83 97.17 52.71
CA VAL A 3 124.25 97.54 52.77
C VAL A 3 125.04 96.70 51.73
N LYS A 4 125.65 97.43 50.79
CA LYS A 4 126.98 97.28 50.13
C LYS A 4 127.25 96.01 49.30
N ARG A 5 127.52 96.04 47.98
CA ARG A 5 128.47 96.85 47.15
C ARG A 5 129.95 96.68 47.55
N GLN A 6 130.73 95.99 46.71
CA GLN A 6 132.11 96.29 46.25
C GLN A 6 132.52 95.15 45.26
N GLN A 7 132.59 95.32 43.94
CA GLN A 7 133.45 96.12 43.04
C GLN A 7 134.93 95.69 42.94
N ARG A 8 135.34 95.52 41.66
CA ARG A 8 136.69 95.50 41.02
C ARG A 8 137.37 94.13 40.85
N ALA A 9 138.11 93.84 39.78
CA ALA A 9 138.31 94.44 38.46
C ALA A 9 139.14 93.44 37.59
N ALA A 10 138.86 93.45 36.28
CA ALA A 10 139.68 93.11 35.11
C ALA A 10 140.88 92.14 35.20
N GLY A 11 140.80 91.11 34.35
CA GLY A 11 141.92 90.43 33.68
C GLY A 11 141.37 89.55 32.54
N PRO A 12 141.94 89.54 31.31
CA PRO A 12 141.40 88.80 30.16
C PRO A 12 141.86 87.32 30.13
N VAL A 13 141.34 86.56 29.15
CA VAL A 13 141.61 85.13 28.77
C VAL A 13 140.64 84.13 29.47
N SER A 14 139.91 83.18 28.87
CA SER A 14 139.98 82.44 27.58
C SER A 14 138.56 82.08 27.07
N ALA A 15 138.36 81.99 25.75
CA ALA A 15 137.06 81.73 25.09
C ALA A 15 136.51 80.28 25.25
N GLU A 16 137.24 79.39 25.93
CA GLU A 16 136.87 77.97 26.09
C GLU A 16 135.95 77.71 27.29
N ASP A 17 135.99 78.56 28.33
CA ASP A 17 135.15 78.41 29.53
C ASP A 17 133.72 78.97 29.35
N GLU A 18 133.53 79.95 28.44
CA GLU A 18 132.20 80.43 28.06
C GLU A 18 131.42 79.38 27.25
N LEU A 19 132.09 78.56 26.43
CA LEU A 19 131.45 77.52 25.63
C LEU A 19 130.97 76.33 26.48
N LEU A 20 131.73 75.91 27.50
CA LEU A 20 131.31 74.82 28.42
C LEU A 20 130.16 75.22 29.34
N LEU A 21 130.13 76.48 29.81
CA LEU A 21 128.99 77.00 30.57
C LEU A 21 127.73 77.10 29.71
N LEU A 22 127.84 77.57 28.46
CA LEU A 22 126.72 77.60 27.52
C LEU A 22 126.23 76.19 27.17
N GLN A 23 127.13 75.20 27.06
CA GLN A 23 126.77 73.80 26.80
C GLN A 23 126.10 73.14 28.02
N GLY A 24 126.56 73.43 29.25
CA GLY A 24 125.91 72.96 30.48
C GLY A 24 124.55 73.61 30.73
N HIS A 25 124.40 74.90 30.40
CA HIS A 25 123.11 75.59 30.43
C HIS A 25 122.14 75.01 29.39
N ALA A 26 122.60 74.74 28.16
CA ALA A 26 121.77 74.11 27.12
C ALA A 26 121.33 72.68 27.51
N LEU A 27 122.21 71.87 28.10
CA LEU A 27 121.86 70.54 28.58
C LEU A 27 120.90 70.59 29.78
N ALA A 28 121.06 71.54 30.70
CA ALA A 28 120.13 71.73 31.82
C ALA A 28 118.76 72.25 31.34
N GLU A 29 118.73 73.10 30.32
CA GLU A 29 117.49 73.56 29.66
C GLU A 29 116.81 72.43 28.88
N GLU A 30 117.56 71.58 28.18
CA GLU A 30 117.04 70.38 27.53
C GLU A 30 116.53 69.35 28.53
N GLU A 31 117.23 69.12 29.65
CA GLU A 31 116.76 68.25 30.73
C GLU A 31 115.54 68.83 31.43
N ALA A 32 115.49 70.15 31.66
CA ALA A 32 114.31 70.81 32.19
C ALA A 32 113.13 70.75 31.20
N ALA A 33 113.38 70.86 29.89
CA ALA A 33 112.39 70.67 28.84
C ALA A 33 111.92 69.22 28.76
N LYS A 34 112.82 68.23 28.88
CA LYS A 34 112.48 66.80 28.99
C LYS A 34 111.65 66.51 30.24
N ARG A 35 112.03 67.05 31.41
CA ARG A 35 111.25 66.95 32.66
C ARG A 35 109.86 67.59 32.52
N LYS A 36 109.77 68.76 31.88
CA LYS A 36 108.47 69.41 31.58
C LYS A 36 107.63 68.57 30.61
N MET A 37 108.25 68.00 29.57
CA MET A 37 107.59 67.15 28.58
C MET A 37 107.12 65.83 29.19
N GLU A 38 107.91 65.24 30.10
CA GLU A 38 107.52 64.06 30.88
C GLU A 38 106.40 64.36 31.87
N MET A 39 106.44 65.50 32.57
CA MET A 39 105.35 65.92 33.44
C MET A 39 104.05 66.15 32.66
N LEU A 40 104.12 66.79 31.50
CA LEU A 40 102.99 66.95 30.58
C LEU A 40 102.50 65.59 30.05
N SER A 41 103.40 64.69 29.66
CA SER A 41 103.03 63.34 29.21
C SER A 41 102.36 62.52 30.31
N ARG A 42 102.88 62.58 31.55
CA ARG A 42 102.26 61.93 32.72
C ARG A 42 100.89 62.54 33.01
N PHE A 43 100.76 63.86 33.00
CA PHE A 43 99.48 64.54 33.17
C PHE A 43 98.46 64.15 32.09
N LEU A 44 98.86 64.09 30.83
CA LEU A 44 97.99 63.65 29.73
C LEU A 44 97.61 62.17 29.84
N LYS A 45 98.52 61.29 30.27
CA LYS A 45 98.23 59.88 30.53
C LYS A 45 97.26 59.71 31.70
N ASP A 46 97.43 60.45 32.79
CA ASP A 46 96.54 60.42 33.94
C ASP A 46 95.16 61.00 33.59
N LYS A 47 95.10 62.07 32.80
CA LYS A 47 93.85 62.60 32.25
C LYS A 47 93.17 61.60 31.32
N LEU A 48 93.91 60.97 30.41
CA LEU A 48 93.36 59.94 29.55
C LEU A 48 92.83 58.74 30.36
N ALA A 49 93.56 58.29 31.39
CA ALA A 49 93.11 57.21 32.27
C ALA A 49 91.87 57.61 33.09
N GLN A 50 91.81 58.85 33.57
CA GLN A 50 90.64 59.39 34.26
C GLN A 50 89.43 59.48 33.33
N GLU A 51 89.61 59.96 32.10
CA GLU A 51 88.58 60.00 31.06
C GLU A 51 88.12 58.59 30.69
N GLN A 52 89.03 57.63 30.49
CA GLN A 52 88.70 56.23 30.21
C GLN A 52 87.90 55.58 31.36
N ARG A 53 88.31 55.81 32.62
CA ARG A 53 87.56 55.33 33.79
C ARG A 53 86.18 55.99 33.87
N SER A 54 86.10 57.29 33.62
CA SER A 54 84.84 58.02 33.61
C SER A 54 83.92 57.55 32.47
N ALA A 55 84.46 57.28 31.29
CA ALA A 55 83.75 56.76 30.14
C ALA A 55 83.24 55.33 30.38
N ALA A 56 84.06 54.46 30.98
CA ALA A 56 83.64 53.10 31.35
C ALA A 56 82.51 53.12 32.39
N LEU A 57 82.60 53.98 33.41
CA LEU A 57 81.55 54.17 34.40
C LEU A 57 80.28 54.77 33.78
N ASN A 58 80.42 55.75 32.89
CA ASN A 58 79.29 56.36 32.19
C ASN A 58 78.61 55.35 31.26
N LEU A 59 79.37 54.50 30.57
CA LEU A 59 78.85 53.42 29.75
C LEU A 59 78.12 52.36 30.59
N HIS A 60 78.64 51.99 31.78
CA HIS A 60 77.92 51.11 32.70
C HIS A 60 76.62 51.73 33.22
N LYS A 61 76.64 53.01 33.58
CA LYS A 61 75.43 53.75 33.99
C LYS A 61 74.40 53.79 32.85
N LEU A 62 74.85 54.12 31.64
CA LEU A 62 74.02 54.17 30.44
C LEU A 62 73.45 52.78 30.12
N HIS A 63 74.26 51.72 30.17
CA HIS A 63 73.78 50.33 30.01
C HIS A 63 72.79 49.92 31.11
N SER A 64 73.00 50.33 32.36
CA SER A 64 72.07 50.05 33.46
C SER A 64 70.72 50.73 33.20
N GLN A 65 70.74 52.01 32.80
CA GLN A 65 69.56 52.78 32.45
C GLN A 65 68.85 52.18 31.22
N TRP A 66 69.56 51.85 30.14
CA TRP A 66 68.97 51.20 28.98
C TRP A 66 68.39 49.83 29.29
N ARG A 67 69.05 49.02 30.13
CA ARG A 67 68.48 47.73 30.56
C ARG A 67 67.20 47.92 31.35
N ALA A 68 67.12 48.94 32.22
CA ALA A 68 65.90 49.25 32.95
C ALA A 68 64.77 49.63 31.98
N VAL A 69 65.03 50.58 31.09
CA VAL A 69 64.06 51.05 30.07
C VAL A 69 63.62 49.91 29.14
N LEU A 70 64.55 49.09 28.64
CA LEU A 70 64.24 47.97 27.75
C LEU A 70 63.46 46.86 28.46
N ARG A 71 63.75 46.59 29.74
CA ARG A 71 62.96 45.62 30.52
C ARG A 71 61.56 46.14 30.79
N GLU A 72 61.42 47.42 31.11
CA GLU A 72 60.12 48.03 31.32
C GLU A 72 59.29 48.02 30.05
N ALA A 73 59.87 48.43 28.91
CA ALA A 73 59.23 48.34 27.61
C ALA A 73 58.84 46.88 27.26
N LYS A 74 59.76 45.92 27.48
CA LYS A 74 59.46 44.51 27.20
C LYS A 74 58.40 43.94 28.13
N ALA A 75 58.41 44.34 29.41
CA ALA A 75 57.36 43.96 30.34
C ALA A 75 56.02 44.51 29.87
N GLN A 76 55.93 45.78 29.47
CA GLN A 76 54.70 46.38 28.94
C GLN A 76 54.19 45.64 27.70
N GLU A 77 55.06 45.34 26.73
CA GLU A 77 54.71 44.50 25.57
C GLU A 77 54.15 43.15 26.00
N LEU A 78 54.82 42.43 26.90
CA LEU A 78 54.36 41.11 27.37
C LEU A 78 53.01 41.19 28.10
N HIS A 79 52.77 42.24 28.89
CA HIS A 79 51.46 42.43 29.52
C HIS A 79 50.36 42.71 28.49
N GLN A 80 50.66 43.46 27.43
CA GLN A 80 49.73 43.67 26.32
C GLN A 80 49.46 42.36 25.57
N ASP A 81 50.50 41.58 25.26
CA ASP A 81 50.37 40.28 24.60
C ASP A 81 49.53 39.30 25.43
N VAL A 82 49.77 39.23 26.75
CA VAL A 82 48.98 38.39 27.67
C VAL A 82 47.53 38.87 27.74
N ALA A 83 47.27 40.18 27.74
CA ALA A 83 45.92 40.72 27.73
C ALA A 83 45.19 40.44 26.40
N ILE A 84 45.88 40.54 25.26
CA ILE A 84 45.32 40.17 23.96
C ILE A 84 45.02 38.67 23.94
N LEU A 85 45.96 37.83 24.38
CA LEU A 85 45.77 36.38 24.46
C LEU A 85 44.58 36.03 25.35
N SER A 86 44.46 36.61 26.54
CA SER A 86 43.33 36.33 27.44
C SER A 86 42.00 36.73 26.84
N GLN A 87 41.92 37.87 26.14
CA GLN A 87 40.73 38.27 25.40
C GLN A 87 40.40 37.32 24.24
N THR A 88 41.42 36.86 23.49
CA THR A 88 41.20 35.88 22.41
C THR A 88 40.71 34.54 22.96
N PHE A 89 41.28 34.07 24.08
CA PHE A 89 40.82 32.85 24.74
C PHE A 89 39.40 32.99 25.27
N ALA A 90 39.04 34.12 25.88
CA ALA A 90 37.67 34.38 26.33
C ALA A 90 36.68 34.30 25.17
N ARG A 91 36.96 34.97 24.04
CA ARG A 91 36.10 34.91 22.84
C ARG A 91 35.97 33.50 22.27
N VAL A 92 37.07 32.74 22.25
CA VAL A 92 37.04 31.34 21.80
C VAL A 92 36.21 30.49 22.77
N MET A 93 36.32 30.70 24.08
CA MET A 93 35.49 30.02 25.08
C MET A 93 34.02 30.36 24.88
N ASP A 94 33.64 31.64 24.78
CA ASP A 94 32.26 32.05 24.53
C ASP A 94 31.71 31.43 23.23
N SER A 95 32.53 31.37 22.17
CA SER A 95 32.12 30.74 20.91
C SER A 95 31.90 29.23 21.05
N LYS A 96 32.71 28.55 21.87
CA LYS A 96 32.58 27.12 22.13
C LYS A 96 31.39 26.84 23.03
N ASP A 97 31.18 27.66 24.05
CA ASP A 97 30.04 27.56 24.96
C ASP A 97 28.74 27.78 24.19
N GLY A 98 28.68 28.76 23.28
CA GLY A 98 27.54 28.96 22.39
C GLY A 98 27.27 27.76 21.46
N VAL A 99 28.32 27.11 20.94
CA VAL A 99 28.17 25.86 20.15
C VAL A 99 27.69 24.70 21.03
N ILE A 100 28.16 24.60 22.27
CA ILE A 100 27.71 23.58 23.21
C ILE A 100 26.23 23.79 23.53
N GLU A 101 25.81 25.02 23.83
CA GLU A 101 24.41 25.37 24.09
C GLU A 101 23.52 25.02 22.88
N SER A 102 23.93 25.39 21.66
CA SER A 102 23.15 25.04 20.47
C SER A 102 23.06 23.53 20.24
N LEU A 103 24.15 22.79 20.49
CA LEU A 103 24.13 21.33 20.38
C LEU A 103 23.24 20.68 21.45
N VAL A 104 23.19 21.25 22.66
CA VAL A 104 22.28 20.78 23.72
C VAL A 104 20.82 21.01 23.30
N THR A 105 20.48 22.19 22.77
CA THR A 105 19.12 22.45 22.29
C THR A 105 18.75 21.54 21.13
N ASP A 106 19.65 21.31 20.17
CA ASP A 106 19.42 20.41 19.04
C ASP A 106 19.18 18.96 19.52
N LEU A 107 19.91 18.50 20.55
CA LEU A 107 19.70 17.18 21.15
C LEU A 107 18.34 17.08 21.85
N GLU A 108 17.94 18.10 22.61
CA GLU A 108 16.63 18.14 23.26
C GLU A 108 15.48 18.13 22.25
N GLU A 109 15.62 18.89 21.16
CA GLU A 109 14.66 18.91 20.06
C GLU A 109 14.57 17.56 19.35
N ALA A 110 15.71 16.95 19.04
CA ALA A 110 15.79 15.64 18.42
C ALA A 110 15.14 14.56 19.30
N GLU A 111 15.41 14.58 20.61
CA GLU A 111 14.75 13.69 21.57
C GLU A 111 13.23 13.90 21.61
N ALA A 112 12.77 15.15 21.65
CA ALA A 112 11.35 15.47 21.68
C ALA A 112 10.65 15.01 20.39
N GLN A 113 11.29 15.19 19.23
CA GLN A 113 10.82 14.66 17.95
C GLN A 113 10.76 13.13 17.97
N HIS A 114 11.80 12.44 18.46
CA HIS A 114 11.83 10.99 18.60
C HIS A 114 10.71 10.47 19.51
N LYS A 115 10.50 11.10 20.68
CA LYS A 115 9.43 10.75 21.62
C LYS A 115 8.05 10.89 20.96
N ARG A 116 7.79 12.00 20.25
CA ARG A 116 6.53 12.20 19.51
C ARG A 116 6.33 11.17 18.40
N ALA A 117 7.37 10.88 17.62
CA ALA A 117 7.31 9.88 16.55
C ALA A 117 7.02 8.48 17.12
N LEU A 118 7.68 8.11 18.22
CA LEU A 118 7.44 6.85 18.90
C LEU A 118 6.01 6.75 19.45
N SER A 119 5.53 7.79 20.14
CA SER A 119 4.15 7.82 20.64
C SER A 119 3.13 7.71 19.49
N GLY A 120 3.37 8.40 18.36
CA GLY A 120 2.52 8.28 17.17
C GLY A 120 2.55 6.88 16.57
N HIS A 121 3.72 6.25 16.49
CA HIS A 121 3.85 4.87 16.02
C HIS A 121 3.10 3.89 16.93
N LEU A 122 3.26 4.00 18.25
CA LEU A 122 2.56 3.15 19.22
C LEU A 122 1.04 3.30 19.12
N GLN A 123 0.52 4.53 19.00
CA GLN A 123 -0.91 4.75 18.77
C GLN A 123 -1.42 4.12 17.48
N ASN A 124 -0.62 4.14 16.41
CA ASN A 124 -0.97 3.48 15.15
C ASN A 124 -0.98 1.96 15.29
N VAL A 125 -0.01 1.39 16.02
CA VAL A 125 0.02 -0.04 16.34
C VAL A 125 -1.20 -0.43 17.20
N ASP A 126 -1.55 0.37 18.20
CA ASP A 126 -2.74 0.12 19.03
C ASP A 126 -4.03 0.15 18.21
N ARG A 127 -4.18 1.12 17.30
CA ARG A 127 -5.30 1.16 16.34
C ARG A 127 -5.34 -0.07 15.45
N LEU A 128 -4.18 -0.52 14.95
CA LEU A 128 -4.10 -1.74 14.14
C LEU A 128 -4.50 -2.97 14.96
N LEU A 129 -4.02 -3.08 16.20
CA LEU A 129 -4.39 -4.16 17.11
C LEU A 129 -5.89 -4.16 17.41
N GLN A 130 -6.49 -2.99 17.63
CA GLN A 130 -7.94 -2.87 17.82
C GLN A 130 -8.72 -3.35 16.58
N LEU A 131 -8.30 -2.94 15.37
CA LEU A 131 -8.91 -3.41 14.13
C LEU A 131 -8.81 -4.93 13.99
N GLN A 132 -7.64 -5.53 14.28
CA GLN A 132 -7.49 -6.98 14.23
C GLN A 132 -8.33 -7.69 15.30
N ARG A 133 -8.42 -7.15 16.53
CA ARG A 133 -9.30 -7.69 17.57
C ARG A 133 -10.77 -7.62 17.18
N CYS A 134 -11.23 -6.53 16.54
CA CYS A 134 -12.59 -6.45 16.01
C CYS A 134 -12.82 -7.48 14.91
N ARG A 135 -11.89 -7.61 13.96
CA ARG A 135 -11.98 -8.61 12.89
C ARG A 135 -12.06 -10.03 13.44
N LEU A 136 -11.20 -10.38 14.40
CA LEU A 136 -11.19 -11.69 15.04
C LEU A 136 -12.53 -11.97 15.76
N ARG A 137 -13.03 -11.01 16.55
CA ARG A 137 -14.34 -11.14 17.20
C ARG A 137 -15.47 -11.36 16.21
N CYS A 138 -15.54 -10.57 15.12
CA CYS A 138 -16.58 -10.77 14.12
C CYS A 138 -16.47 -12.14 13.42
N MET A 139 -15.26 -12.67 13.23
CA MET A 139 -15.10 -14.04 12.69
C MET A 139 -15.49 -15.10 13.71
N GLU A 140 -15.13 -14.92 14.98
CA GLU A 140 -15.53 -15.83 16.08
C GLU A 140 -17.06 -15.87 16.23
N GLU A 141 -17.71 -14.71 16.30
CA GLU A 141 -19.16 -14.55 16.37
C GLU A 141 -19.86 -15.13 15.12
N GLY A 142 -19.30 -14.91 13.93
CA GLY A 142 -19.82 -15.49 12.69
C GLY A 142 -19.71 -17.01 12.66
N CYS A 143 -18.58 -17.56 13.12
CA CYS A 143 -18.39 -19.01 13.24
C CYS A 143 -19.29 -19.63 14.31
N SER A 144 -19.47 -18.98 15.46
CA SER A 144 -20.35 -19.48 16.52
C SER A 144 -21.80 -19.48 16.07
N ALA A 145 -22.27 -18.42 15.41
CA ALA A 145 -23.62 -18.35 14.85
C ALA A 145 -23.86 -19.47 13.82
N GLN A 146 -22.92 -19.70 12.89
CA GLN A 146 -23.04 -20.79 11.92
C GLN A 146 -23.06 -22.18 12.58
N LEU A 147 -22.30 -22.37 13.67
CA LEU A 147 -22.32 -23.61 14.42
C LEU A 147 -23.64 -23.81 15.16
N GLU A 148 -24.19 -22.75 15.75
CA GLU A 148 -25.50 -22.77 16.42
C GLU A 148 -26.62 -23.06 15.42
N ASP A 149 -26.67 -22.35 14.29
CA ASP A 149 -27.64 -22.59 13.21
C ASP A 149 -27.60 -24.05 12.74
N LEU A 150 -26.40 -24.57 12.48
CA LEU A 150 -26.21 -25.95 12.02
C LEU A 150 -26.61 -26.97 13.10
N GLN A 151 -26.31 -26.69 14.37
CA GLN A 151 -26.76 -27.52 15.49
C GLN A 151 -28.28 -27.55 15.59
N GLU A 152 -28.95 -26.40 15.48
CA GLU A 152 -30.41 -26.30 15.49
C GLU A 152 -31.05 -27.08 14.33
N GLU A 153 -30.48 -26.96 13.12
CA GLU A 153 -30.92 -27.73 11.95
C GLU A 153 -30.80 -29.25 12.19
N PHE A 154 -29.65 -29.72 12.64
CA PHE A 154 -29.46 -31.15 12.95
C PHE A 154 -30.37 -31.64 14.08
N GLU A 155 -30.61 -30.82 15.10
CA GLU A 155 -31.54 -31.18 16.16
C GLU A 155 -32.98 -31.22 15.67
N ALA A 156 -33.39 -30.30 14.80
CA ALA A 156 -34.72 -30.29 14.20
C ALA A 156 -34.93 -31.52 13.31
N GLU A 157 -33.95 -31.86 12.46
CA GLU A 157 -33.95 -33.08 11.65
C GLU A 157 -34.03 -34.32 12.53
N ARG A 158 -33.20 -34.41 13.57
CA ARG A 158 -33.22 -35.52 14.53
C ARG A 158 -34.58 -35.65 15.19
N ARG A 159 -35.19 -34.54 15.64
CA ARG A 159 -36.55 -34.54 16.22
C ARG A 159 -37.58 -35.06 15.22
N SER A 160 -37.56 -34.57 13.97
CA SER A 160 -38.45 -35.03 12.91
C SER A 160 -38.32 -36.52 12.62
N ILE A 161 -37.09 -37.04 12.51
CA ILE A 161 -36.83 -38.47 12.28
C ILE A 161 -37.37 -39.31 13.44
N LEU A 162 -37.12 -38.90 14.69
CA LEU A 162 -37.60 -39.62 15.86
C LEU A 162 -39.14 -39.61 15.93
N GLU A 163 -39.77 -38.49 15.62
CA GLU A 163 -41.24 -38.40 15.58
C GLU A 163 -41.85 -39.27 14.48
N GLN A 164 -41.26 -39.26 13.27
CA GLN A 164 -41.68 -40.12 12.17
C GLN A 164 -41.54 -41.59 12.55
N HIS A 165 -40.39 -41.99 13.10
CA HIS A 165 -40.16 -43.35 13.57
C HIS A 165 -41.18 -43.77 14.64
N GLN A 166 -41.50 -42.90 15.60
CA GLN A 166 -42.53 -43.18 16.60
C GLN A 166 -43.93 -43.34 16.00
N ARG A 167 -44.29 -42.53 14.99
CA ARG A 167 -45.57 -42.66 14.27
C ARG A 167 -45.64 -43.99 13.52
N GLU A 168 -44.57 -44.38 12.84
CA GLU A 168 -44.46 -45.66 12.14
C GLU A 168 -44.56 -46.85 13.09
N LEU A 169 -43.87 -46.80 14.23
CA LEU A 169 -43.97 -47.85 15.26
C LEU A 169 -45.40 -48.02 15.78
N ARG A 170 -46.09 -46.90 16.07
CA ARG A 170 -47.51 -46.95 16.51
C ARG A 170 -48.40 -47.53 15.43
N TYR A 171 -48.23 -47.10 14.18
CA TYR A 171 -48.97 -47.65 13.05
C TYR A 171 -48.76 -49.16 12.89
N LEU A 172 -47.51 -49.64 12.96
CA LEU A 172 -47.21 -51.07 12.88
C LEU A 172 -47.80 -51.85 14.05
N GLN A 173 -47.80 -51.29 15.25
CA GLN A 173 -48.48 -51.89 16.41
C GLN A 173 -50.00 -51.99 16.18
N ASP A 174 -50.64 -50.93 15.70
CA ASP A 174 -52.08 -50.93 15.41
C ASP A 174 -52.44 -51.95 14.32
N VAL A 175 -51.62 -52.05 13.26
CA VAL A 175 -51.78 -53.07 12.21
C VAL A 175 -51.60 -54.47 12.77
N ALA A 176 -50.58 -54.71 13.60
CA ALA A 176 -50.36 -56.01 14.22
C ALA A 176 -51.58 -56.45 15.06
N VAL A 177 -52.10 -55.56 15.91
CA VAL A 177 -53.29 -55.81 16.71
C VAL A 177 -54.52 -56.06 15.83
N ALA A 178 -54.71 -55.28 14.76
CA ALA A 178 -55.81 -55.49 13.82
C ALA A 178 -55.72 -56.83 13.10
N VAL A 179 -54.52 -57.25 12.70
CA VAL A 179 -54.26 -58.55 12.07
C VAL A 179 -54.56 -59.68 13.04
N GLU A 180 -54.07 -59.60 14.29
CA GLU A 180 -54.36 -60.58 15.34
C GLU A 180 -55.87 -60.70 15.61
N GLN A 181 -56.59 -59.58 15.69
CA GLN A 181 -58.05 -59.59 15.85
C GLN A 181 -58.78 -60.23 14.67
N ASN A 182 -58.32 -59.96 13.44
CA ASN A 182 -58.91 -60.59 12.25
C ASN A 182 -58.64 -62.10 12.22
N HIS A 183 -57.41 -62.52 12.54
CA HIS A 183 -57.07 -63.95 12.65
C HIS A 183 -57.93 -64.64 13.71
N ALA A 184 -58.11 -64.02 14.89
CA ALA A 184 -58.97 -64.56 15.94
C ALA A 184 -60.45 -64.67 15.49
N ARG A 185 -60.95 -63.71 14.71
CA ARG A 185 -62.30 -63.78 14.12
C ARG A 185 -62.42 -64.89 13.09
N GLU A 186 -61.47 -65.00 12.17
CA GLU A 186 -61.43 -66.05 11.15
C GLU A 186 -61.33 -67.45 11.79
N GLU A 187 -60.50 -67.62 12.81
CA GLU A 187 -60.42 -68.85 13.60
C GLU A 187 -61.77 -69.15 14.27
N HIS A 188 -62.42 -68.15 14.88
CA HIS A 188 -63.72 -68.34 15.50
C HIS A 188 -64.79 -68.75 14.47
N GLU A 189 -64.87 -68.07 13.33
CA GLU A 189 -65.76 -68.42 12.23
C GLU A 189 -65.49 -69.82 11.70
N ALA A 190 -64.23 -70.20 11.51
CA ALA A 190 -63.85 -71.55 11.10
C ALA A 190 -64.30 -72.60 12.12
N THR A 191 -64.15 -72.33 13.43
CA THR A 191 -64.65 -73.24 14.47
C THR A 191 -66.17 -73.35 14.48
N LEU A 192 -66.90 -72.25 14.30
CA LEU A 192 -68.37 -72.24 14.21
C LEU A 192 -68.86 -73.00 12.97
N ASN A 193 -68.24 -72.77 11.82
CA ASN A 193 -68.54 -73.49 10.58
C ASN A 193 -68.27 -74.99 10.73
N PHE A 194 -67.16 -75.37 11.36
CA PHE A 194 -66.86 -76.76 11.68
C PHE A 194 -67.91 -77.38 12.61
N GLN A 195 -68.36 -76.65 13.64
CA GLN A 195 -69.43 -77.12 14.53
C GLN A 195 -70.77 -77.27 13.79
N SER A 196 -71.15 -76.31 12.95
CA SER A 196 -72.38 -76.37 12.14
C SER A 196 -72.37 -77.55 11.19
N THR A 197 -71.30 -77.71 10.40
CA THR A 197 -71.16 -78.85 9.46
C THR A 197 -71.18 -80.18 10.19
N ARG A 198 -70.55 -80.27 11.36
CA ARG A 198 -70.61 -81.46 12.22
C ARG A 198 -72.03 -81.78 12.66
N ASP A 199 -72.80 -80.79 13.11
CA ASP A 199 -74.16 -80.99 13.59
C ASP A 199 -75.15 -81.24 12.44
N GLU A 200 -74.95 -80.64 11.27
CA GLU A 200 -75.65 -80.99 10.03
C GLU A 200 -75.44 -82.46 9.65
N ILE A 201 -74.20 -82.96 9.71
CA ILE A 201 -73.89 -84.37 9.43
C ILE A 201 -74.63 -85.28 10.43
N LYS A 202 -74.62 -84.94 11.72
CA LYS A 202 -75.39 -85.68 12.74
C LYS A 202 -76.89 -85.67 12.45
N ASN A 203 -77.45 -84.51 12.10
CA ASN A 203 -78.87 -84.37 11.79
C ASN A 203 -79.25 -85.16 10.54
N LYS A 204 -78.43 -85.12 9.47
CA LYS A 204 -78.62 -85.96 8.28
C LYS A 204 -78.58 -87.45 8.64
N SER A 205 -77.62 -87.89 9.45
CA SER A 205 -77.57 -89.28 9.92
C SER A 205 -78.81 -89.66 10.75
N LEU A 206 -79.34 -88.76 11.59
CA LEU A 206 -80.59 -88.98 12.32
C LEU A 206 -81.80 -89.07 11.38
N GLN A 207 -81.88 -88.20 10.38
CA GLN A 207 -82.94 -88.22 9.36
C GLN A 207 -82.88 -89.50 8.53
N GLU A 208 -81.70 -89.96 8.10
CA GLU A 208 -81.52 -91.23 7.40
C GLU A 208 -81.95 -92.42 8.26
N LYS A 209 -81.63 -92.41 9.56
CA LYS A 209 -82.13 -93.42 10.52
C LYS A 209 -83.66 -93.39 10.63
N GLN A 210 -84.27 -92.22 10.70
CA GLN A 210 -85.74 -92.10 10.75
C GLN A 210 -86.38 -92.53 9.43
N TYR A 211 -85.79 -92.16 8.29
CA TYR A 211 -86.25 -92.49 6.96
C TYR A 211 -86.21 -94.00 6.72
N THR A 212 -85.09 -94.64 7.05
CA THR A 212 -84.97 -96.12 6.98
C THR A 212 -85.92 -96.81 7.94
N ARG A 213 -86.15 -96.28 9.14
CA ARG A 213 -87.19 -96.78 10.06
C ARG A 213 -88.59 -96.70 9.44
N LEU A 214 -88.92 -95.58 8.79
CA LEU A 214 -90.22 -95.37 8.13
C LEU A 214 -90.39 -96.27 6.90
N GLN A 215 -89.33 -96.47 6.12
CA GLN A 215 -89.34 -97.43 5.01
C GLN A 215 -89.55 -98.87 5.50
N LEU A 216 -88.90 -99.25 6.60
CA LEU A 216 -89.07 -100.58 7.19
C LEU A 216 -90.48 -100.76 7.78
N SER A 217 -91.04 -99.75 8.45
CA SER A 217 -92.43 -99.79 8.91
C SER A 217 -93.42 -99.83 7.74
N GLY A 218 -93.17 -99.08 6.66
CA GLY A 218 -94.01 -99.13 5.45
C GLY A 218 -93.92 -100.48 4.72
N LYS A 219 -92.77 -101.17 4.73
CA LYS A 219 -92.67 -102.55 4.24
C LYS A 219 -93.43 -103.55 5.12
N LEU A 220 -93.42 -103.35 6.45
CA LEU A 220 -94.23 -104.14 7.39
C LEU A 220 -95.73 -103.94 7.16
N GLU A 221 -96.16 -102.69 6.95
CA GLU A 221 -97.53 -102.33 6.59
C GLU A 221 -97.93 -102.91 5.23
N GLY A 222 -97.06 -102.83 4.21
CA GLY A 222 -97.33 -103.43 2.89
C GLY A 222 -97.46 -104.96 2.92
N LEU A 223 -96.71 -105.66 3.77
CA LEU A 223 -96.89 -107.10 4.00
C LEU A 223 -98.22 -107.40 4.73
N TRP A 224 -98.67 -106.48 5.59
CA TRP A 224 -99.98 -106.56 6.26
C TRP A 224 -101.15 -106.30 5.30
N GLU A 225 -100.99 -105.34 4.38
CA GLU A 225 -101.96 -105.05 3.31
C GLU A 225 -102.05 -106.19 2.29
N GLN A 226 -100.94 -106.85 1.94
CA GLN A 226 -100.99 -108.06 1.09
C GLN A 226 -101.79 -109.20 1.72
N PHE A 227 -101.77 -109.31 3.06
CA PHE A 227 -102.62 -110.24 3.81
C PHE A 227 -104.11 -109.86 3.74
N GLN A 228 -104.44 -108.56 3.73
CA GLN A 228 -105.82 -108.08 3.55
C GLN A 228 -106.30 -108.12 2.09
N HIS A 229 -105.40 -107.91 1.12
CA HIS A 229 -105.72 -107.84 -0.29
C HIS A 229 -106.15 -109.20 -0.87
N ALA A 230 -105.59 -110.31 -0.37
CA ALA A 230 -106.07 -111.66 -0.69
C ALA A 230 -107.56 -111.89 -0.31
N MET A 231 -108.07 -111.19 0.70
CA MET A 231 -109.48 -111.21 1.11
C MET A 231 -110.36 -110.28 0.25
N GLN A 232 -109.81 -109.20 -0.31
CA GLN A 232 -110.52 -108.22 -1.14
C GLN A 232 -110.54 -108.56 -2.64
N CYS A 233 -109.61 -109.36 -3.15
CA CYS A 233 -109.56 -109.79 -4.57
C CYS A 233 -110.79 -110.58 -5.06
N TYR A 234 -111.64 -111.09 -4.16
CA TYR A 234 -112.94 -111.68 -4.53
C TYR A 234 -114.06 -110.63 -4.71
N ALA A 235 -113.89 -109.41 -4.20
CA ALA A 235 -114.94 -108.39 -4.16
C ALA A 235 -114.80 -107.28 -5.22
N GLU A 236 -113.62 -107.11 -5.82
CA GLU A 236 -113.28 -105.92 -6.64
C GLU A 236 -113.15 -106.17 -8.16
N ALA A 237 -113.71 -107.26 -8.70
CA ALA A 237 -113.79 -107.47 -10.15
C ALA A 237 -114.70 -106.45 -10.88
N THR A 238 -115.38 -105.55 -10.16
CA THR A 238 -116.46 -104.69 -10.68
C THR A 238 -116.20 -103.17 -10.69
N GLU A 239 -115.06 -102.63 -10.20
CA GLU A 239 -114.89 -101.17 -10.00
C GLU A 239 -113.65 -100.51 -10.68
N HIS A 240 -112.83 -101.23 -11.44
CA HIS A 240 -111.49 -100.72 -11.82
C HIS A 240 -111.44 -99.66 -12.95
N ARG A 241 -112.54 -99.38 -13.67
CA ARG A 241 -112.52 -98.53 -14.89
C ARG A 241 -112.81 -97.05 -14.69
N LYS A 242 -113.25 -96.60 -13.50
CA LYS A 242 -113.59 -95.20 -13.22
C LYS A 242 -112.43 -94.37 -12.63
N LEU A 243 -111.51 -94.99 -11.88
CA LEU A 243 -110.44 -94.29 -11.15
C LEU A 243 -109.24 -93.84 -12.00
N SER A 244 -109.06 -94.35 -13.22
CA SER A 244 -107.90 -94.02 -14.07
C SER A 244 -107.98 -92.62 -14.71
N PHE A 245 -109.18 -92.05 -14.84
CA PHE A 245 -109.40 -90.74 -15.45
C PHE A 245 -109.15 -89.57 -14.47
N GLU A 246 -109.49 -89.74 -13.19
CA GLU A 246 -109.30 -88.71 -12.17
C GLU A 246 -107.81 -88.51 -11.80
N ALA A 247 -106.99 -89.55 -11.92
CA ALA A 247 -105.55 -89.48 -11.65
C ALA A 247 -104.75 -88.64 -12.68
N LEU A 248 -105.26 -88.48 -13.90
CA LEU A 248 -104.61 -87.70 -14.96
C LEU A 248 -104.90 -86.20 -14.82
N LYS A 249 -106.07 -85.81 -14.32
CA LYS A 249 -106.48 -84.41 -14.16
C LYS A 249 -105.70 -83.67 -13.07
N VAL A 250 -105.41 -84.34 -11.94
CA VAL A 250 -104.63 -83.77 -10.82
C VAL A 250 -103.15 -83.56 -11.16
N LYS A 251 -102.61 -84.27 -12.17
CA LYS A 251 -101.22 -84.09 -12.59
C LYS A 251 -101.02 -82.84 -13.45
N ASP A 252 -102.01 -82.49 -14.26
CA ASP A 252 -101.97 -81.33 -15.17
C ASP A 252 -102.13 -79.99 -14.40
N GLU A 253 -102.91 -79.98 -13.33
CA GLU A 253 -103.05 -78.82 -12.43
C GLU A 253 -101.74 -78.53 -11.66
N LYS A 254 -100.96 -79.57 -11.30
CA LYS A 254 -99.68 -79.40 -10.60
C LYS A 254 -98.59 -78.85 -11.52
N SER A 255 -98.52 -79.31 -12.77
CA SER A 255 -97.55 -78.78 -13.75
C SER A 255 -97.83 -77.32 -14.12
N SER A 256 -99.11 -76.92 -14.24
CA SER A 256 -99.47 -75.51 -14.49
C SER A 256 -99.01 -74.58 -13.37
N GLN A 257 -99.19 -74.97 -12.11
CA GLN A 257 -98.74 -74.17 -10.97
C GLN A 257 -97.20 -74.07 -10.88
N GLU A 258 -96.48 -75.14 -11.25
CA GLU A 258 -95.02 -75.11 -11.31
C GLU A 258 -94.50 -74.17 -12.41
N ILE A 259 -95.14 -74.15 -13.58
CA ILE A 259 -94.81 -73.22 -14.68
C ILE A 259 -94.98 -71.77 -14.25
N GLU A 260 -96.10 -71.41 -13.61
CA GLU A 260 -96.32 -70.05 -13.10
C GLU A 260 -95.29 -69.61 -12.05
N VAL A 261 -94.87 -70.52 -11.16
CA VAL A 261 -93.83 -70.23 -10.17
C VAL A 261 -92.48 -70.02 -10.84
N GLN A 262 -92.17 -70.79 -11.89
CA GLN A 262 -90.93 -70.62 -12.65
C GLN A 262 -90.92 -69.34 -13.50
N GLU A 263 -92.03 -68.97 -14.13
CA GLU A 263 -92.15 -67.69 -14.86
C GLU A 263 -91.95 -66.49 -13.94
N LYS A 264 -92.54 -66.49 -12.74
CA LYS A 264 -92.33 -65.43 -11.73
C LYS A 264 -90.88 -65.36 -11.26
N LYS A 265 -90.16 -66.49 -11.17
CA LYS A 265 -88.72 -66.52 -10.85
C LYS A 265 -87.88 -65.97 -12.00
N LEU A 266 -88.20 -66.32 -13.24
CA LEU A 266 -87.55 -65.80 -14.44
C LEU A 266 -87.70 -64.27 -14.52
N GLN A 267 -88.90 -63.73 -14.29
CA GLN A 267 -89.14 -62.30 -14.30
C GLN A 267 -88.29 -61.56 -13.25
N LYS A 268 -88.25 -62.07 -12.01
CA LYS A 268 -87.41 -61.49 -10.93
C LYS A 268 -85.92 -61.51 -11.26
N LEU A 269 -85.43 -62.59 -11.88
CA LEU A 269 -84.04 -62.67 -12.33
C LEU A 269 -83.76 -61.69 -13.48
N GLN A 270 -84.72 -61.51 -14.39
CA GLN A 270 -84.60 -60.58 -15.51
C GLN A 270 -84.56 -59.12 -15.04
N ASP A 271 -85.40 -58.75 -14.06
CA ASP A 271 -85.38 -57.44 -13.42
C ASP A 271 -84.08 -57.19 -12.65
N ALA A 272 -83.57 -58.21 -11.94
CA ALA A 272 -82.28 -58.12 -11.24
C ALA A 272 -81.10 -57.92 -12.21
N VAL A 273 -81.11 -58.58 -13.37
CA VAL A 273 -80.11 -58.40 -14.44
C VAL A 273 -80.19 -56.98 -15.02
N LEU A 274 -81.39 -56.45 -15.26
CA LEU A 274 -81.57 -55.07 -15.74
C LEU A 274 -81.06 -54.05 -14.70
N ALA A 275 -81.38 -54.24 -13.43
CA ALA A 275 -80.90 -53.38 -12.34
C ALA A 275 -79.38 -53.46 -12.14
N ALA A 276 -78.76 -54.62 -12.36
CA ALA A 276 -77.30 -54.77 -12.33
C ALA A 276 -76.65 -54.05 -13.52
N LYS A 277 -77.22 -54.18 -14.73
CA LYS A 277 -76.74 -53.47 -15.94
C LYS A 277 -76.83 -51.95 -15.80
N ALA A 278 -77.93 -51.43 -15.24
CA ALA A 278 -78.09 -50.00 -14.98
C ALA A 278 -77.04 -49.46 -13.98
N ARG A 279 -76.78 -50.21 -12.90
CA ARG A 279 -75.71 -49.87 -11.93
C ARG A 279 -74.33 -49.90 -12.57
N LEU A 280 -74.04 -50.88 -13.43
CA LEU A 280 -72.76 -50.95 -14.14
C LEU A 280 -72.57 -49.75 -15.08
N ALA A 281 -73.61 -49.35 -15.81
CA ALA A 281 -73.57 -48.19 -16.69
C ALA A 281 -73.36 -46.88 -15.92
N ALA A 282 -74.02 -46.71 -14.77
CA ALA A 282 -73.81 -45.55 -13.91
C ALA A 282 -72.36 -45.47 -13.38
N HIS A 283 -71.82 -46.59 -12.89
CA HIS A 283 -70.42 -46.63 -12.44
C HIS A 283 -69.41 -46.37 -13.57
N LEU A 284 -69.64 -46.90 -14.77
CA LEU A 284 -68.78 -46.62 -15.92
C LEU A 284 -68.79 -45.12 -16.25
N HIS A 285 -69.96 -44.49 -16.24
CA HIS A 285 -70.07 -43.07 -16.54
C HIS A 285 -69.37 -42.20 -15.47
N GLU A 286 -69.58 -42.51 -14.18
CA GLU A 286 -68.89 -41.85 -13.07
C GLU A 286 -67.36 -42.00 -13.16
N CYS A 287 -66.87 -43.21 -13.49
CA CYS A 287 -65.45 -43.45 -13.70
C CYS A 287 -64.88 -42.67 -14.90
N GLU A 288 -65.64 -42.55 -15.99
CA GLU A 288 -65.24 -41.75 -17.15
C GLU A 288 -65.15 -40.26 -16.82
N GLU A 289 -66.14 -39.71 -16.12
CA GLU A 289 -66.12 -38.31 -15.67
C GLU A 289 -64.96 -38.03 -14.72
N GLN A 290 -64.72 -38.91 -13.74
CA GLN A 290 -63.59 -38.78 -12.82
C GLN A 290 -62.26 -38.81 -13.57
N ASN A 291 -62.10 -39.74 -14.53
CA ASN A 291 -60.92 -39.81 -15.36
C ASN A 291 -60.73 -38.58 -16.25
N GLN A 292 -61.80 -37.99 -16.78
CA GLN A 292 -61.74 -36.75 -17.55
C GLN A 292 -61.27 -35.59 -16.66
N ARG A 293 -61.89 -35.39 -15.49
CA ARG A 293 -61.48 -34.34 -14.52
C ARG A 293 -60.03 -34.49 -14.09
N MET A 294 -59.56 -35.71 -13.83
CA MET A 294 -58.17 -35.97 -13.49
C MET A 294 -57.20 -35.66 -14.63
N ARG A 295 -57.60 -35.91 -15.89
CA ARG A 295 -56.80 -35.53 -17.07
C ARG A 295 -56.71 -34.02 -17.23
N GLU A 296 -57.83 -33.31 -17.09
CA GLU A 296 -57.86 -31.84 -17.17
C GLU A 296 -57.00 -31.20 -16.08
N GLN A 297 -57.09 -31.69 -14.84
CA GLN A 297 -56.24 -31.23 -13.73
C GLN A 297 -54.76 -31.51 -14.00
N LYS A 298 -54.42 -32.68 -14.54
CA LYS A 298 -53.04 -33.02 -14.93
C LYS A 298 -52.53 -32.08 -16.02
N GLU A 299 -53.33 -31.81 -17.05
CA GLU A 299 -52.96 -30.92 -18.15
C GLU A 299 -52.79 -29.47 -17.67
N ALA A 300 -53.67 -28.99 -16.80
CA ALA A 300 -53.54 -27.67 -16.17
C ALA A 300 -52.26 -27.57 -15.33
N ALA A 301 -51.96 -28.58 -14.51
CA ALA A 301 -50.73 -28.62 -13.71
C ALA A 301 -49.46 -28.69 -14.60
N LEU A 302 -49.50 -29.45 -15.70
CA LEU A 302 -48.41 -29.48 -16.68
C LEU A 302 -48.22 -28.13 -17.37
N GLY A 303 -49.30 -27.41 -17.69
CA GLY A 303 -49.25 -26.05 -18.24
C GLY A 303 -48.58 -25.07 -17.27
N GLN A 304 -48.99 -25.09 -16.00
CA GLN A 304 -48.37 -24.27 -14.94
C GLN A 304 -46.88 -24.60 -14.78
N LEU A 305 -46.51 -25.89 -14.81
CA LEU A 305 -45.12 -26.33 -14.69
C LEU A 305 -44.26 -25.90 -15.89
N GLN A 306 -44.81 -25.91 -17.11
CA GLN A 306 -44.13 -25.39 -18.30
C GLN A 306 -43.92 -23.88 -18.23
N GLN A 307 -44.93 -23.12 -17.78
CA GLN A 307 -44.83 -21.69 -17.56
C GLN A 307 -43.73 -21.38 -16.53
N LEU A 308 -43.77 -22.03 -15.37
CA LEU A 308 -42.79 -21.84 -14.30
C LEU A 308 -41.37 -22.20 -14.75
N LYS A 309 -41.21 -23.28 -15.53
CA LYS A 309 -39.91 -23.63 -16.15
C LYS A 309 -39.42 -22.54 -17.09
N SER A 310 -40.28 -21.98 -17.93
CA SER A 310 -39.91 -20.91 -18.85
C SER A 310 -39.50 -19.63 -18.12
N GLU A 311 -40.19 -19.30 -17.01
CA GLU A 311 -39.84 -18.17 -16.15
C GLU A 311 -38.50 -18.40 -15.44
N MET A 312 -38.28 -19.60 -14.89
CA MET A 312 -37.00 -19.98 -14.28
C MET A 312 -35.85 -19.87 -15.29
N SER A 313 -36.00 -20.41 -16.50
CA SER A 313 -34.97 -20.29 -17.54
C SER A 313 -34.72 -18.84 -17.94
N ARG A 314 -35.76 -18.01 -18.02
CA ARG A 314 -35.62 -16.57 -18.31
C ARG A 314 -34.91 -15.83 -17.17
N ALA A 315 -35.21 -16.15 -15.91
CA ALA A 315 -34.56 -15.57 -14.74
C ALA A 315 -33.07 -15.97 -14.68
N GLN A 316 -32.77 -17.24 -14.90
CA GLN A 316 -31.39 -17.74 -15.00
C GLN A 316 -30.61 -17.05 -16.12
N ALA A 317 -31.20 -16.92 -17.32
CA ALA A 317 -30.57 -16.23 -18.44
C ALA A 317 -30.29 -14.74 -18.14
N LYS A 318 -31.22 -14.04 -17.47
CA LYS A 318 -31.01 -12.66 -17.03
C LYS A 318 -29.87 -12.57 -16.01
N ALA A 319 -29.87 -13.41 -14.98
CA ALA A 319 -28.82 -13.43 -13.96
C ALA A 319 -27.44 -13.72 -14.58
N HIS A 320 -27.35 -14.71 -15.48
CA HIS A 320 -26.11 -15.00 -16.20
C HIS A 320 -25.62 -13.81 -17.04
N ARG A 321 -26.51 -13.11 -17.74
CA ARG A 321 -26.15 -11.89 -18.50
C ARG A 321 -25.65 -10.78 -17.59
N SER A 322 -26.35 -10.49 -16.50
CA SER A 322 -25.94 -9.46 -15.54
C SER A 322 -24.59 -9.78 -14.89
N LEU A 323 -24.33 -11.05 -14.56
CA LEU A 323 -23.02 -11.48 -14.07
C LEU A 323 -21.91 -11.34 -15.13
N ALA A 324 -22.19 -11.70 -16.39
CA ALA A 324 -21.25 -11.54 -17.49
C ALA A 324 -20.91 -10.05 -17.74
N GLU A 325 -21.92 -9.17 -17.69
CA GLU A 325 -21.74 -7.72 -17.81
C GLU A 325 -20.92 -7.16 -16.65
N LEU A 326 -21.26 -7.53 -15.41
CA LEU A 326 -20.54 -7.05 -14.22
C LEU A 326 -19.07 -7.53 -14.22
N THR A 327 -18.81 -8.79 -14.59
CA THR A 327 -17.45 -9.32 -14.68
C THR A 327 -16.64 -8.67 -15.79
N ALA A 328 -17.27 -8.37 -16.94
CA ALA A 328 -16.62 -7.63 -18.02
C ALA A 328 -16.30 -6.18 -17.60
N GLN A 329 -17.25 -5.47 -16.97
CA GLN A 329 -17.07 -4.09 -16.52
C GLN A 329 -16.02 -3.98 -15.42
N SER A 330 -16.08 -4.86 -14.41
CA SER A 330 -15.06 -4.91 -13.35
C SER A 330 -13.69 -5.29 -13.90
N GLY A 331 -13.61 -6.24 -14.83
CA GLY A 331 -12.37 -6.58 -15.53
C GLY A 331 -11.80 -5.41 -16.33
N ALA A 332 -12.64 -4.62 -17.01
CA ALA A 332 -12.22 -3.42 -17.73
C ALA A 332 -11.73 -2.33 -16.77
N ALA A 333 -12.43 -2.09 -15.66
CA ALA A 333 -12.04 -1.14 -14.63
C ALA A 333 -10.69 -1.53 -13.98
N LEU A 334 -10.50 -2.81 -13.65
CA LEU A 334 -9.24 -3.32 -13.11
C LEU A 334 -8.08 -3.14 -14.09
N LYS A 335 -8.30 -3.41 -15.38
CA LYS A 335 -7.29 -3.14 -16.43
C LYS A 335 -6.96 -1.65 -16.54
N ALA A 336 -7.95 -0.77 -16.46
CA ALA A 336 -7.76 0.67 -16.50
C ALA A 336 -6.95 1.16 -15.28
N LEU A 337 -7.31 0.71 -14.08
CA LEU A 337 -6.58 1.00 -12.85
C LEU A 337 -5.15 0.46 -12.89
N GLY A 338 -4.95 -0.76 -13.40
CA GLY A 338 -3.62 -1.33 -13.61
C GLY A 338 -2.74 -0.47 -14.53
N LYS A 339 -3.31 0.11 -15.60
CA LYS A 339 -2.60 1.07 -16.46
C LYS A 339 -2.22 2.35 -15.70
N ILE A 340 -3.09 2.86 -14.82
CA ILE A 340 -2.81 4.05 -14.00
C ILE A 340 -1.69 3.76 -13.00
N VAL A 341 -1.74 2.61 -12.32
CA VAL A 341 -0.68 2.15 -11.41
C VAL A 341 0.65 2.04 -12.15
N GLY A 342 0.68 1.41 -13.33
CA GLY A 342 1.89 1.32 -14.15
C GLY A 342 2.46 2.69 -14.56
N LYS A 343 1.60 3.68 -14.85
CA LYS A 343 2.04 5.07 -15.10
C LYS A 343 2.62 5.70 -13.82
N ALA A 344 1.96 5.54 -12.67
CA ALA A 344 2.42 6.07 -11.39
C ALA A 344 3.78 5.48 -10.99
N GLU A 345 3.95 4.16 -11.11
CA GLU A 345 5.23 3.49 -10.87
C GLU A 345 6.34 4.02 -11.78
N ARG A 346 6.04 4.24 -13.07
CA ARG A 346 7.01 4.83 -14.00
C ARG A 346 7.40 6.26 -13.57
N VAL A 347 6.44 7.08 -13.16
CA VAL A 347 6.70 8.44 -12.65
C VAL A 347 7.58 8.39 -11.39
N LEU A 348 7.28 7.51 -10.44
CA LEU A 348 8.09 7.35 -9.22
C LEU A 348 9.52 6.88 -9.54
N ARG A 349 9.69 5.88 -10.41
CA ARG A 349 11.03 5.42 -10.84
C ARG A 349 11.82 6.54 -11.53
N LEU A 350 11.17 7.33 -12.39
CA LEU A 350 11.81 8.48 -13.02
C LEU A 350 12.20 9.53 -11.98
N ALA A 351 11.33 9.84 -11.02
CA ALA A 351 11.63 10.77 -9.93
C ALA A 351 12.81 10.30 -9.08
N GLU A 352 12.91 9.00 -8.77
CA GLU A 352 14.05 8.41 -8.06
C GLU A 352 15.36 8.54 -8.85
N LEU A 353 15.32 8.26 -10.17
CA LEU A 353 16.48 8.42 -11.04
C LEU A 353 16.93 9.88 -11.14
N CYS A 354 15.98 10.82 -11.28
CA CYS A 354 16.26 12.26 -11.27
C CYS A 354 16.85 12.71 -9.93
N ARG A 355 16.33 12.21 -8.80
CA ARG A 355 16.81 12.56 -7.46
C ARG A 355 18.27 12.17 -7.20
N ARG A 356 18.80 11.17 -7.91
CA ARG A 356 20.23 10.82 -7.85
C ARG A 356 21.13 11.91 -8.44
N MET A 357 20.62 12.69 -9.38
CA MET A 357 21.36 13.75 -10.08
C MET A 357 21.21 15.12 -9.40
N GLU A 358 20.35 15.24 -8.39
CA GLU A 358 20.14 16.47 -7.61
C GLU A 358 21.27 16.71 -6.61
N SER A 359 21.55 18.00 -6.32
CA SER A 359 22.51 18.39 -5.29
C SER A 359 21.96 18.10 -3.88
N GLU A 360 22.84 18.00 -2.88
CA GLU A 360 22.40 17.78 -1.48
C GLU A 360 21.51 18.93 -0.98
N GLU A 361 21.77 20.16 -1.40
CA GLU A 361 20.94 21.32 -1.06
C GLU A 361 19.51 21.18 -1.59
N GLU A 362 19.35 20.69 -2.82
CA GLU A 362 18.03 20.46 -3.44
C GLU A 362 17.29 19.25 -2.84
N LYS A 363 18.03 18.26 -2.32
CA LYS A 363 17.43 17.12 -1.62
C LYS A 363 16.90 17.49 -0.25
N VAL A 364 17.56 18.41 0.45
CA VAL A 364 17.21 18.87 1.80
C VAL A 364 16.15 19.96 1.76
N LEU A 365 16.27 20.91 0.82
CA LEU A 365 15.30 22.00 0.60
C LEU A 365 14.79 21.99 -0.85
N PRO A 366 13.88 21.07 -1.22
CA PRO A 366 13.37 20.97 -2.59
C PRO A 366 12.49 22.13 -3.03
N PHE A 367 11.95 22.90 -2.07
CA PHE A 367 11.00 23.98 -2.32
C PHE A 367 11.48 25.26 -1.66
N TYR A 368 11.51 26.33 -2.44
CA TYR A 368 11.95 27.65 -2.00
C TYR A 368 10.77 28.48 -1.52
N PRO A 369 10.96 29.38 -0.54
CA PRO A 369 9.94 30.36 -0.20
C PRO A 369 9.63 31.21 -1.43
N SER A 370 8.34 31.45 -1.64
CA SER A 370 7.85 32.34 -2.67
C SER A 370 8.53 33.70 -2.55
N SER A 371 9.03 34.23 -3.67
CA SER A 371 9.60 35.57 -3.73
C SER A 371 8.55 36.68 -3.73
N LEU A 372 7.26 36.31 -3.78
CA LEU A 372 6.12 37.22 -3.75
C LEU A 372 5.80 37.64 -2.31
N ALA A 373 5.44 38.90 -2.09
CA ALA A 373 4.95 39.37 -0.79
C ALA A 373 3.60 38.73 -0.43
N GLU A 374 3.23 38.69 0.85
CA GLU A 374 1.97 38.04 1.30
C GLU A 374 0.73 38.56 0.55
N GLY A 375 0.64 39.87 0.28
CA GLY A 375 -0.46 40.43 -0.50
C GLY A 375 -0.48 39.99 -1.97
N GLU A 376 0.69 39.82 -2.60
CA GLU A 376 0.80 39.34 -3.99
C GLU A 376 0.49 37.84 -4.10
N GLN A 377 0.77 37.07 -3.03
CA GLN A 377 0.37 35.66 -2.94
C GLN A 377 -1.15 35.51 -2.83
N ASP A 378 -1.79 36.37 -2.04
CA ASP A 378 -3.25 36.39 -1.92
C ASP A 378 -3.92 36.77 -3.25
N ASP A 379 -3.36 37.72 -3.98
CA ASP A 379 -3.87 38.11 -5.30
C ASP A 379 -3.65 37.02 -6.36
N ALA A 380 -2.50 36.33 -6.36
CA ALA A 380 -2.27 35.18 -7.22
C ALA A 380 -3.25 34.02 -6.92
N GLN A 381 -3.54 33.77 -5.64
CA GLN A 381 -4.53 32.76 -5.24
C GLN A 381 -5.96 33.15 -5.63
N ARG A 382 -6.30 34.44 -5.62
CA ARG A 382 -7.60 34.93 -6.10
C ARG A 382 -7.77 34.70 -7.60
N VAL A 383 -6.75 35.05 -8.40
CA VAL A 383 -6.76 34.84 -9.85
C VAL A 383 -6.84 33.34 -10.21
N LEU A 384 -6.19 32.46 -9.45
CA LEU A 384 -6.29 31.01 -9.64
C LEU A 384 -7.70 30.44 -9.32
N ARG A 385 -8.47 31.10 -8.45
CA ARG A 385 -9.86 30.71 -8.12
C ARG A 385 -10.88 31.25 -9.12
N GLU A 386 -10.52 32.24 -9.93
CA GLU A 386 -11.38 32.77 -10.97
C GLU A 386 -11.50 31.78 -12.14
N ALA A 387 -12.69 31.74 -12.76
CA ALA A 387 -12.93 30.86 -13.90
C ALA A 387 -12.15 31.38 -15.12
N PRO A 388 -11.31 30.55 -15.76
CA PRO A 388 -10.35 31.01 -16.75
C PRO A 388 -11.05 31.28 -18.08
N THR A 389 -10.92 32.51 -18.57
CA THR A 389 -11.56 32.95 -19.82
C THR A 389 -10.74 32.56 -21.05
N GLU A 390 -9.42 32.42 -20.92
CA GLU A 390 -8.50 32.07 -22.00
C GLU A 390 -8.24 30.55 -22.11
N PRO A 391 -8.07 30.00 -23.33
CA PRO A 391 -7.85 28.56 -23.54
C PRO A 391 -6.55 28.07 -22.90
N LEU A 392 -5.50 28.90 -22.86
CA LEU A 392 -4.26 28.56 -22.17
C LEU A 392 -4.49 28.46 -20.65
N ALA A 393 -5.23 29.39 -20.06
CA ALA A 393 -5.55 29.39 -18.64
C ALA A 393 -6.41 28.16 -18.25
N GLN A 394 -7.30 27.69 -19.12
CA GLN A 394 -8.03 26.43 -18.94
C GLN A 394 -7.10 25.21 -18.88
N THR A 395 -6.13 25.12 -19.80
CA THR A 395 -5.16 24.02 -19.77
C THR A 395 -4.22 24.08 -18.58
N VAL A 396 -3.84 25.27 -18.13
CA VAL A 396 -2.96 25.47 -16.96
C VAL A 396 -3.70 25.13 -15.66
N GLN A 397 -5.03 25.24 -15.62
CA GLN A 397 -5.82 24.83 -14.45
C GLN A 397 -5.67 23.34 -14.11
N ASP A 398 -5.55 22.47 -15.11
CA ASP A 398 -5.32 21.03 -14.89
C ASP A 398 -3.95 20.73 -14.23
N TYR A 399 -3.04 21.72 -14.21
CA TYR A 399 -1.69 21.60 -13.65
C TYR A 399 -1.44 22.46 -12.40
N VAL A 400 -2.48 23.00 -11.76
CA VAL A 400 -2.36 23.86 -10.55
C VAL A 400 -1.66 23.16 -9.37
N GLY A 401 -1.53 21.83 -9.39
CA GLY A 401 -0.73 21.07 -8.42
C GLY A 401 0.78 20.94 -8.73
N LEU A 402 1.24 21.36 -9.92
CA LEU A 402 2.63 21.18 -10.38
C LEU A 402 3.50 22.43 -10.24
N GLU A 403 3.02 23.49 -9.62
CA GLU A 403 3.76 24.76 -9.46
C GLU A 403 5.15 24.56 -8.86
N ARG A 404 5.23 23.74 -7.80
CA ARG A 404 6.50 23.41 -7.13
C ARG A 404 7.45 22.59 -8.01
N PHE A 405 6.91 21.73 -8.86
CA PHE A 405 7.72 20.99 -9.85
C PHE A 405 8.34 21.97 -10.85
N TRP A 406 7.55 22.91 -11.37
CA TRP A 406 8.05 23.92 -12.31
C TRP A 406 9.04 24.89 -11.68
N GLN A 407 8.87 25.26 -10.41
CA GLN A 407 9.86 26.04 -9.67
C GLN A 407 11.22 25.31 -9.61
N ARG A 408 11.21 24.01 -9.27
CA ARG A 408 12.44 23.21 -9.24
C ARG A 408 13.07 23.03 -10.62
N PHE A 409 12.24 22.77 -11.63
CA PHE A 409 12.70 22.65 -13.02
C PHE A 409 13.37 23.95 -13.51
N ASN A 410 12.74 25.10 -13.27
CA ASN A 410 13.24 26.40 -13.70
C ASN A 410 14.55 26.77 -12.98
N LYS A 411 14.68 26.44 -11.69
CA LYS A 411 15.95 26.63 -10.97
C LYS A 411 17.09 25.86 -11.63
N VAL A 412 16.92 24.54 -11.84
CA VAL A 412 17.94 23.70 -12.48
C VAL A 412 18.27 24.22 -13.88
N LYS A 413 17.27 24.74 -14.61
CA LYS A 413 17.50 25.35 -15.92
C LYS A 413 18.35 26.62 -15.84
N LEU A 414 18.13 27.47 -14.83
CA LEU A 414 18.95 28.66 -14.60
C LEU A 414 20.39 28.29 -14.20
N GLU A 415 20.56 27.26 -13.39
CA GLU A 415 21.89 26.74 -13.02
C GLU A 415 22.62 26.15 -14.22
N GLU A 416 21.94 25.38 -15.07
CA GLU A 416 22.49 24.86 -16.33
C GLU A 416 23.00 26.00 -17.22
N LEU A 417 22.21 27.08 -17.35
CA LEU A 417 22.61 28.26 -18.11
C LEU A 417 23.82 28.98 -17.49
N ALA A 418 23.84 29.13 -16.15
CA ALA A 418 24.96 29.76 -15.44
C ALA A 418 26.26 28.97 -15.60
N VAL A 419 26.21 27.64 -15.43
CA VAL A 419 27.35 26.74 -15.66
C VAL A 419 27.79 26.80 -17.13
N GLY A 420 26.84 26.85 -18.07
CA GLY A 420 27.12 27.02 -19.49
C GLY A 420 27.91 28.30 -19.79
N GLN A 421 27.51 29.42 -19.20
CA GLN A 421 28.22 30.71 -19.33
C GLN A 421 29.62 30.66 -18.72
N GLN A 422 29.78 30.10 -17.51
CA GLN A 422 31.09 29.94 -16.88
C GLN A 422 32.02 29.04 -17.71
N ARG A 423 31.50 27.93 -18.24
CA ARG A 423 32.25 27.04 -19.13
C ARG A 423 32.69 27.77 -20.40
N ALA A 424 31.83 28.60 -20.99
CA ALA A 424 32.17 29.42 -22.16
C ALA A 424 33.29 30.44 -21.83
N ALA A 425 33.20 31.11 -20.68
CA ALA A 425 34.23 32.05 -20.23
C ALA A 425 35.58 31.36 -19.94
N LEU A 426 35.56 30.20 -19.29
CA LEU A 426 36.76 29.38 -19.03
C LEU A 426 37.38 28.83 -20.31
N THR A 427 36.58 28.35 -21.26
CA THR A 427 37.08 27.90 -22.56
C THR A 427 37.67 29.04 -23.37
N HIS A 428 37.05 30.23 -23.35
CA HIS A 428 37.64 31.42 -23.96
C HIS A 428 38.99 31.80 -23.31
N SER A 429 39.04 31.81 -21.98
CA SER A 429 40.28 32.07 -21.23
C SER A 429 41.36 31.03 -21.50
N ASN A 430 41.00 29.75 -21.57
CA ASN A 430 41.93 28.66 -21.89
C ASN A 430 42.45 28.78 -23.34
N ARG A 431 41.58 29.11 -24.31
CA ARG A 431 41.99 29.41 -25.69
C ARG A 431 42.98 30.58 -25.72
N ARG A 432 42.71 31.66 -24.98
CA ARG A 432 43.61 32.82 -24.86
C ARG A 432 44.94 32.46 -24.22
N LEU A 433 44.95 31.70 -23.14
CA LEU A 433 46.17 31.23 -22.47
C LEU A 433 46.99 30.31 -23.37
N ARG A 434 46.35 29.37 -24.09
CA ARG A 434 47.01 28.53 -25.10
C ARG A 434 47.61 29.37 -26.23
N ALA A 435 46.91 30.41 -26.69
CA ALA A 435 47.43 31.32 -27.71
C ALA A 435 48.63 32.14 -27.20
N LEU A 436 48.59 32.63 -25.95
CA LEU A 436 49.70 33.33 -25.32
C LEU A 436 50.91 32.42 -25.09
N LEU A 437 50.67 31.18 -24.66
CA LEU A 437 51.71 30.18 -24.45
C LEU A 437 52.35 29.76 -25.78
N ARG A 438 51.55 29.58 -26.84
CA ARG A 438 52.07 29.40 -28.21
C ARG A 438 52.94 30.58 -28.62
N ARG A 439 52.47 31.82 -28.45
CA ARG A 439 53.26 33.03 -28.77
C ARG A 439 54.55 33.14 -27.96
N TYR A 440 54.55 32.70 -26.70
CA TYR A 440 55.74 32.67 -25.86
C TYR A 440 56.75 31.61 -26.32
N LEU A 441 56.28 30.40 -26.64
CA LEU A 441 57.10 29.34 -27.20
C LEU A 441 57.65 29.73 -28.59
N ASP A 442 56.83 30.31 -29.46
CA ASP A 442 57.24 30.86 -30.76
C ASP A 442 58.29 31.97 -30.62
N GLY A 443 58.31 32.70 -29.50
CA GLY A 443 59.35 33.68 -29.20
C GLY A 443 60.67 33.08 -28.68
N LEU A 444 60.65 31.84 -28.20
CA LEU A 444 61.82 31.12 -27.67
C LEU A 444 62.40 30.10 -28.66
N THR A 445 61.56 29.52 -29.53
CA THR A 445 61.95 28.51 -30.52
C THR A 445 61.79 29.05 -31.93
N VAL A 446 62.81 28.90 -32.77
CA VAL A 446 62.77 29.33 -34.18
C VAL A 446 62.02 28.28 -35.00
N ASN A 447 60.70 28.50 -35.19
CA ASN A 447 59.83 27.68 -36.04
C ASN A 447 59.56 28.37 -37.40
N PRO A 448 59.29 27.63 -38.49
CA PRO A 448 59.02 28.20 -39.82
C PRO A 448 57.79 29.15 -39.82
N ASP A 449 56.79 28.88 -38.99
CA ASP A 449 55.60 29.75 -38.80
C ASP A 449 55.91 31.09 -38.10
N VAL A 450 57.05 31.19 -37.41
CA VAL A 450 57.58 32.41 -36.80
C VAL A 450 58.43 33.18 -37.81
N MET A 451 59.03 32.52 -38.79
CA MET A 451 59.79 33.23 -39.83
C MET A 451 58.90 33.88 -40.91
N SER A 452 57.62 33.47 -41.02
CA SER A 452 56.66 34.01 -41.99
C SER A 452 55.80 35.19 -41.50
N LYS A 453 55.78 35.44 -40.19
CA LYS A 453 55.05 36.57 -39.55
C LYS A 453 56.04 37.66 -39.12
N PRO A 454 55.63 38.92 -38.92
CA PRO A 454 56.52 40.00 -38.47
C PRO A 454 57.13 39.69 -37.08
N ASN A 455 58.29 39.06 -37.11
CA ASN A 455 59.29 38.68 -36.10
C ASN A 455 60.11 39.82 -35.47
N ALA A 456 60.25 39.94 -34.15
CA ALA A 456 61.35 40.75 -33.57
C ALA A 456 62.76 40.21 -33.90
N LEU A 457 62.85 38.98 -34.41
CA LEU A 457 64.09 38.33 -34.85
C LEU A 457 64.47 38.64 -36.30
N LEU A 458 63.53 39.18 -37.09
CA LEU A 458 63.73 39.61 -38.48
C LEU A 458 63.35 41.08 -38.57
N ASP A 459 64.26 41.96 -38.13
CA ASP A 459 64.11 43.40 -38.30
C ASP A 459 64.40 43.73 -39.78
N VAL A 460 63.43 43.47 -40.65
CA VAL A 460 63.50 43.88 -42.06
C VAL A 460 63.24 45.38 -42.08
N SER A 461 64.34 46.11 -42.18
CA SER A 461 64.43 47.55 -42.30
C SER A 461 63.35 48.15 -43.22
N ASN A 462 62.32 48.74 -42.62
CA ASN A 462 61.70 49.96 -43.12
C ASN A 462 61.59 50.92 -41.93
N LYS A 463 62.41 51.97 -41.98
CA LYS A 463 62.52 53.01 -40.96
C LYS A 463 61.18 53.76 -40.83
N SER A 464 60.47 53.52 -39.74
CA SER A 464 59.65 54.56 -39.09
C SER A 464 59.68 54.32 -37.58
N CYS A 465 60.57 55.06 -36.90
CA CYS A 465 60.58 55.15 -35.45
C CYS A 465 59.27 55.81 -34.98
N THR A 466 58.37 55.02 -34.41
CA THR A 466 57.34 55.51 -33.49
C THR A 466 57.40 54.68 -32.21
N PRO A 467 57.36 55.28 -31.01
CA PRO A 467 57.62 54.57 -29.77
C PRO A 467 56.52 53.56 -29.46
N ARG A 468 56.96 52.41 -28.95
CA ARG A 468 56.16 51.31 -28.45
C ARG A 468 55.48 51.76 -27.14
N ASN A 469 54.22 52.20 -27.19
CA ASN A 469 53.45 52.45 -25.99
C ASN A 469 53.12 51.12 -25.29
N CYS A 470 53.73 50.90 -24.14
CA CYS A 470 53.31 49.92 -23.15
C CYS A 470 51.85 50.21 -22.74
N PRO A 471 50.96 49.21 -22.65
CA PRO A 471 49.75 49.39 -21.85
C PRO A 471 50.14 49.22 -20.38
N GLN A 472 50.41 50.34 -19.71
CA GLN A 472 50.35 50.41 -18.26
C GLN A 472 48.93 50.05 -17.81
N ARG A 473 48.83 49.10 -16.88
CA ARG A 473 47.65 48.88 -16.05
C ARG A 473 47.31 50.18 -15.33
N SER A 474 46.24 50.85 -15.72
CA SER A 474 45.49 51.73 -14.82
C SER A 474 44.56 50.84 -13.99
N ARG A 475 44.96 50.56 -12.75
CA ARG A 475 43.99 50.33 -11.68
C ARG A 475 43.31 51.68 -11.39
N ASP A 476 42.04 51.59 -11.02
CA ASP A 476 41.20 52.65 -10.43
C ASP A 476 40.44 53.57 -11.41
N ALA A 477 39.21 53.15 -11.76
CA ALA A 477 38.00 54.00 -11.85
C ALA A 477 36.73 53.13 -12.07
N PRO A 478 35.57 53.49 -11.51
CA PRO A 478 34.36 52.67 -11.49
C PRO A 478 33.59 52.70 -12.83
N GLN A 479 33.01 51.56 -13.21
CA GLN A 479 32.19 51.41 -14.43
C GLN A 479 30.82 52.11 -14.28
N PRO A 480 30.34 52.85 -15.29
CA PRO A 480 28.95 53.24 -15.38
C PRO A 480 28.10 52.06 -15.89
N ARG A 481 27.02 51.75 -15.17
CA ARG A 481 25.94 50.86 -15.63
C ARG A 481 25.25 51.49 -16.83
N SER A 482 25.13 50.74 -17.92
CA SER A 482 24.17 51.00 -19.00
C SER A 482 23.07 49.93 -18.98
N PRO A 483 21.82 50.29 -19.32
CA PRO A 483 20.63 49.46 -19.10
C PRO A 483 20.48 48.37 -20.19
N PRO A 484 19.67 47.32 -19.94
CA PRO A 484 19.49 46.25 -20.91
C PRO A 484 18.54 46.67 -22.05
N GLU A 485 18.99 46.47 -23.29
CA GLU A 485 18.14 46.47 -24.47
C GLU A 485 17.21 45.25 -24.45
N GLN A 486 15.91 45.52 -24.60
CA GLN A 486 14.90 44.54 -24.95
C GLN A 486 15.19 44.01 -26.36
N GLN A 487 15.48 42.71 -26.48
CA GLN A 487 15.31 41.98 -27.72
C GLN A 487 14.28 40.87 -27.50
N GLY A 488 13.10 41.10 -28.06
CA GLY A 488 12.09 40.08 -28.24
C GLY A 488 12.43 39.13 -29.39
N ALA A 489 11.70 38.02 -29.39
CA ALA A 489 11.52 37.03 -30.45
C ALA A 489 12.68 36.04 -30.72
N ALA A 490 12.50 34.80 -30.30
CA ALA A 490 11.95 33.73 -31.15
C ALA A 490 12.03 32.38 -30.41
N GLY A 491 10.87 31.79 -30.11
CA GLY A 491 10.80 30.44 -29.54
C GLY A 491 11.17 29.38 -30.58
N PRO A 492 11.82 28.27 -30.20
CA PRO A 492 12.00 27.15 -31.10
C PRO A 492 10.68 26.36 -31.20
N SER A 493 10.10 26.39 -32.40
CA SER A 493 9.03 25.50 -32.84
C SER A 493 9.50 24.05 -32.78
N VAL A 494 8.97 23.29 -31.81
CA VAL A 494 9.09 21.83 -31.74
C VAL A 494 8.03 21.24 -32.68
N GLY A 495 8.48 20.65 -33.79
CA GLY A 495 7.64 19.87 -34.69
C GLY A 495 7.16 18.59 -34.01
N LEU A 496 5.88 18.53 -33.70
CA LEU A 496 5.16 17.29 -33.41
C LEU A 496 4.65 16.73 -34.74
N GLY A 497 5.37 15.76 -35.30
CA GLY A 497 4.84 14.87 -36.33
C GLY A 497 3.88 13.88 -35.68
N ALA A 498 2.59 14.13 -35.80
CA ALA A 498 1.54 13.16 -35.51
C ALA A 498 1.12 12.51 -36.83
N GLU A 499 1.55 11.27 -37.06
CA GLU A 499 0.98 10.41 -38.09
C GLU A 499 -0.36 9.87 -37.59
N CYS A 500 -1.45 10.39 -38.16
CA CYS A 500 -2.76 9.74 -38.11
C CYS A 500 -2.76 8.56 -39.08
N GLN A 501 -2.77 7.33 -38.54
CA GLN A 501 -3.28 6.18 -39.29
C GLN A 501 -4.71 5.91 -38.84
N SER A 502 -5.63 6.28 -39.72
CA SER A 502 -6.99 5.79 -39.79
C SER A 502 -6.96 4.29 -40.06
N GLN A 503 -7.61 3.50 -39.20
CA GLN A 503 -8.17 2.22 -39.60
C GLN A 503 -9.64 2.19 -39.18
N GLU A 504 -10.47 2.45 -40.19
CA GLU A 504 -11.84 1.97 -40.28
C GLU A 504 -11.82 0.45 -40.23
N VAL A 505 -12.65 -0.14 -39.37
CA VAL A 505 -13.12 -1.51 -39.52
C VAL A 505 -14.60 -1.50 -39.13
N PRO A 506 -15.52 -2.03 -39.94
CA PRO A 506 -16.85 -2.38 -39.46
C PRO A 506 -16.82 -3.60 -38.52
#